data_AF-A0A1I6S6L3-F1
#
_entry.id   AF-A0A1I6S6L3-F1
#
_cell.length_a   1.000
_cell.length_b   1.000
_cell.length_c   1.000
_cell.angle_alpha   90.00
_cell.angle_beta   90.00
_cell.angle_gamma   90.00
#
_symmetry.space_group_name_H-M   'P 1'
#
loop_
_entity.id
_entity.type
_entity.pdbx_description
1 polymer ?
#
loop_
_entity_poly.entity_id
_entity_poly.type
_entity_poly.pdbx_seq_one_letter_code
_entity_poly.pdbx_strand_id
1 'polypeptide(L)' 'MLTRAGIDEARIWRVEGAADRTPRNAADPKAPENRRIEILLQGSPG' A
#
# COMPACT_ATOMS: atom_id res chain seq x y z
N MET A 1 6.19 7.94 9.13
CA MET A 1 5.61 8.64 7.95
C MET A 1 6.71 8.79 6.93
N LEU A 2 6.48 8.39 5.67
CA LEU A 2 7.52 8.28 4.64
C LEU A 2 8.23 9.60 4.36
N THR A 3 7.49 10.72 4.37
CA THR A 3 8.05 12.07 4.20
C THR A 3 9.00 12.47 5.33
N ARG A 4 8.68 12.09 6.58
CA ARG A 4 9.57 12.29 7.73
C ARG A 4 10.84 11.43 7.65
N ALA A 5 10.80 10.34 6.89
CA ALA A 5 11.97 9.52 6.60
C ALA A 5 12.78 10.03 5.38
N GLY A 6 12.44 11.20 4.82
CA GLY A 6 13.17 11.84 3.74
C GLY A 6 12.69 11.48 2.32
N ILE A 7 11.56 10.78 2.17
CA ILE A 7 10.95 10.62 0.85
C ILE A 7 10.28 11.94 0.46
N ASP A 8 10.71 12.54 -0.65
CA ASP A 8 10.06 13.72 -1.21
C ASP A 8 8.58 13.43 -1.47
N GLU A 9 7.71 14.30 -0.99
CA GLU A 9 6.25 14.20 -1.14
C GLU A 9 5.84 14.17 -2.61
N ALA A 10 6.60 14.84 -3.50
CA ALA A 10 6.37 14.81 -4.94
C ALA A 10 6.50 13.40 -5.56
N ARG A 11 7.12 12.44 -4.86
CA ARG A 11 7.22 11.03 -5.29
C ARG A 11 5.98 10.21 -4.96
N ILE A 12 5.06 10.73 -4.15
CA ILE A 12 3.80 10.06 -3.81
C ILE A 12 2.77 10.44 -4.87
N TRP A 13 2.60 9.55 -5.85
CA TRP A 13 1.69 9.80 -6.97
C TRP A 13 0.21 9.59 -6.59
N ARG A 14 -0.10 8.57 -5.77
CA ARG A 14 -1.47 8.20 -5.42
C ARG A 14 -1.55 7.48 -4.07
N VAL A 15 -2.61 7.76 -3.30
CA VAL A 15 -2.94 7.09 -2.03
C VAL A 15 -4.37 6.58 -2.13
N GLU A 16 -4.59 5.29 -1.85
CA GLU A 16 -5.90 4.65 -1.97
C GLU A 16 -6.25 3.81 -0.73
N GLY A 17 -7.56 3.68 -0.46
CA GLY A 17 -8.10 2.78 0.55
C GLY A 17 -8.79 1.57 -0.08
N ALA A 18 -8.21 0.38 0.08
CA ALA A 18 -8.81 -0.86 -0.42
C ALA A 18 -9.99 -1.35 0.42
N ALA A 19 -9.98 -1.07 1.74
CA ALA A 19 -10.91 -1.63 2.72
C ALA A 19 -10.93 -3.17 2.68
N ASP A 20 -12.09 -3.79 2.60
CA ASP A 20 -12.33 -5.23 2.55
C ASP A 20 -12.44 -5.78 1.12
N ARG A 21 -12.20 -4.97 0.10
CA ARG A 21 -12.42 -5.33 -1.31
C ARG A 21 -11.36 -6.29 -1.87
N THR A 22 -10.16 -6.29 -1.29
CA THR A 22 -9.02 -7.10 -1.77
C THR A 22 -8.25 -7.76 -0.60
N PRO A 23 -8.87 -8.70 0.12
CA PRO A 23 -8.22 -9.42 1.21
C PRO A 23 -7.06 -10.27 0.67
N ARG A 24 -5.92 -10.27 1.38
CA ARG A 24 -4.78 -11.14 1.06
C ARG A 24 -5.11 -12.60 1.38
N ASN A 25 -5.80 -12.82 2.49
CA ASN A 25 -6.39 -14.07 2.88
C ASN A 25 -7.91 -13.95 2.72
N ALA A 26 -8.44 -14.41 1.59
CA ALA A 26 -9.87 -14.39 1.32
C ALA A 26 -10.64 -15.45 2.11
N ALA A 27 -9.96 -16.50 2.60
CA ALA A 27 -10.58 -17.58 3.37
C ALA A 27 -10.95 -17.14 4.79
N ASP A 28 -10.21 -16.18 5.36
CA ASP A 28 -10.56 -15.51 6.61
C ASP A 28 -10.49 -13.98 6.44
N PRO A 29 -11.63 -13.31 6.18
CA PRO A 29 -11.68 -11.86 6.00
C PRO A 29 -11.18 -11.06 7.19
N LYS A 30 -11.23 -11.61 8.41
CA LYS A 30 -10.81 -10.91 9.64
C LYS A 30 -9.36 -11.19 10.04
N ALA A 31 -8.66 -12.03 9.27
CA ALA A 31 -7.29 -12.41 9.54
C ALA A 31 -6.35 -11.17 9.66
N PRO A 32 -5.39 -11.16 10.60
CA PRO A 32 -4.51 -10.02 10.83
C PRO A 32 -3.76 -9.54 9.57
N GLU A 33 -3.35 -10.45 8.69
CA GLU A 33 -2.63 -10.17 7.46
C GLU A 33 -3.43 -9.35 6.44
N ASN A 34 -4.75 -9.27 6.55
CA ASN A 34 -5.57 -8.41 5.70
C ASN A 34 -5.41 -6.92 6.05
N ARG A 35 -4.99 -6.59 7.27
CA ARG A 35 -4.74 -5.21 7.75
C ARG A 35 -3.32 -4.78 7.38
N ARG A 36 -3.15 -4.27 6.16
CA ARG A 36 -1.82 -3.99 5.58
C ARG A 36 -1.77 -2.69 4.79
N ILE A 37 -0.55 -2.22 4.57
CA ILE A 37 -0.23 -1.12 3.64
C ILE A 37 0.68 -1.70 2.56
N GLU A 38 0.34 -1.46 1.30
CA GLU A 38 1.15 -1.85 0.14
C GLU A 38 1.77 -0.61 -0.50
N ILE A 39 3.03 -0.70 -0.95
CA ILE A 39 3.73 0.37 -1.64
C ILE A 39 4.11 -0.15 -3.02
N LEU A 40 3.52 0.43 -4.07
CA LEU A 40 3.88 0.16 -5.45
C LEU A 40 4.94 1.18 -5.91
N LEU A 41 6.11 0.70 -6.33
CA LEU A 41 7.11 1.54 -6.96
C LEU A 41 6.91 1.50 -8.47
N GLN A 42 6.60 2.64 -9.07
CA GLN A 42 6.53 2.80 -10.53
C GLN A 42 7.86 3.34 -11.03
N GLY A 43 8.61 2.50 -11.76
CA GLY A 43 9.83 2.89 -12.47
C GLY A 43 9.65 2.69 -13.97
N SER A 44 10.58 3.22 -14.77
CA SER A 44 10.70 2.80 -16.17
C SER A 44 11.14 1.33 -16.20
N PRO A 45 10.63 0.49 -17.14
CA PRO A 45 11.28 -0.78 -17.43
C PRO A 45 12.75 -0.49 -17.75
N GLY A 46 13.66 -1.20 -17.07
CA GLY A 46 15.09 -1.15 -17.36
C GLY A 46 15.44 -1.87 -18.65
#